data_AF-A0A4S0V5W1-F1
#
_entry.id   AF-A0A4S0V5W1-F1
#
_cell.length_a   1.000
_cell.length_b   1.000
_cell.length_c   1.000
_cell.angle_alpha   90.00
_cell.angle_beta   90.00
_cell.angle_gamma   90.00
#
_symmetry.space_group_name_H-M   'P 1'
#
loop_
_entity.id
_entity.type
_entity.pdbx_description
1 polymer ?
#
loop_
_entity_poly.entity_id
_entity_poly.type
_entity_poly.pdbx_seq_one_letter_code
_entity_poly.pdbx_strand_id
1 'polypeptide(L)'
;EPALHCTKALLSPSTGIIDSHALMLALLGEAEENGAMLSLNTRIVSGRIGAGGGIVLETMDSASGERFEIAASHLINAAGLGAVALAASLDGFDRQFLPTLRYAKGNYFSVAGRAPFSRLVYPVPEPGGLG
;
A
#
# COMPACT_ATOMS: atom_id res chain seq x y z
N GLU A 1 -5.72 21.76 23.94
CA GLU A 1 -6.99 21.64 23.18
C GLU A 1 -8.13 22.26 23.98
N PRO A 2 -8.36 23.59 23.92
CA PRO A 2 -9.35 24.27 24.78
C PRO A 2 -10.81 23.93 24.47
N ALA A 3 -11.12 23.58 23.22
CA ALA A 3 -12.47 23.24 22.77
C ALA A 3 -12.83 21.75 22.97
N LEU A 4 -11.96 20.96 23.59
CA LEU A 4 -12.17 19.52 23.76
C LEU A 4 -12.97 19.23 25.03
N HIS A 5 -14.09 18.52 24.88
CA HIS A 5 -14.87 18.01 26.01
C HIS A 5 -14.58 16.51 26.22
N CYS A 6 -13.87 16.16 27.28
CA CYS A 6 -13.57 14.77 27.64
C CYS A 6 -13.35 14.61 29.15
N THR A 7 -13.45 13.39 29.67
CA THR A 7 -13.18 13.09 31.09
C THR A 7 -11.68 13.11 31.40
N LYS A 8 -10.88 12.45 30.54
CA LYS A 8 -9.41 12.38 30.59
C LYS A 8 -8.87 12.16 29.17
N ALA A 9 -7.59 12.46 28.96
CA ALA A 9 -6.90 12.23 27.69
C ALA A 9 -5.46 11.78 27.92
N LEU A 10 -4.89 11.10 26.92
CA LEU A 10 -3.46 10.80 26.83
C LEU A 10 -2.84 11.66 25.72
N LEU A 11 -1.71 12.29 26.03
CA LEU A 11 -0.94 13.04 25.04
C LEU A 11 0.12 12.13 24.43
N SER A 12 0.07 11.93 23.11
CA SER A 12 1.15 11.33 22.33
C SER A 12 1.93 12.45 21.62
N PRO A 13 3.08 12.89 22.16
CA PRO A 13 3.81 14.03 21.60
C PRO A 13 4.52 13.71 20.28
N SER A 14 4.72 12.43 19.96
CA SER A 14 5.38 11.98 18.73
C SER A 14 4.43 11.77 17.56
N THR A 15 3.11 11.76 17.79
CA THR A 15 2.12 11.59 16.72
C THR A 15 2.06 12.86 15.87
N GLY A 16 2.15 12.70 14.56
CA GLY A 16 2.11 13.81 13.60
C GLY A 16 1.45 13.43 12.28
N ILE A 17 1.48 14.39 11.36
CA ILE A 17 1.00 14.25 9.97
C ILE A 17 2.19 14.42 9.04
N ILE A 18 2.16 13.72 7.91
CA ILE A 18 3.19 13.80 6.86
C ILE A 18 2.54 14.06 5.51
N ASP A 19 3.28 14.72 4.62
CA ASP A 19 2.92 14.74 3.20
C ASP A 19 3.31 13.39 2.58
N SER A 20 2.31 12.52 2.42
CA SER A 20 2.52 11.19 1.86
C SER A 20 2.97 11.22 0.39
N HIS A 21 2.56 12.23 -0.39
CA HIS A 21 2.93 12.30 -1.80
C HIS A 21 4.38 12.72 -1.95
N ALA A 22 4.80 13.75 -1.19
CA ALA A 22 6.20 14.17 -1.14
C ALA A 22 7.10 13.04 -0.62
N LEU A 23 6.66 12.27 0.39
CA LEU A 23 7.41 11.10 0.86
C LEU A 23 7.58 10.05 -0.25
N MET A 24 6.52 9.71 -0.99
CA MET A 24 6.61 8.75 -2.09
C MET A 24 7.58 9.22 -3.19
N LEU A 25 7.55 10.50 -3.54
CA LEU A 25 8.48 11.08 -4.53
C LEU A 25 9.92 11.07 -4.03
N ALA A 26 10.15 11.38 -2.75
CA ALA A 26 11.49 11.31 -2.15
C ALA A 26 12.06 9.89 -2.20
N LEU A 27 11.27 8.90 -1.79
CA LEU A 27 11.66 7.48 -1.83
C LEU A 27 11.94 6.99 -3.26
N LEU A 28 11.12 7.41 -4.23
CA LEU A 28 11.36 7.09 -5.64
C LEU A 28 12.67 7.70 -6.14
N GLY A 29 12.92 8.98 -5.84
CA GLY A 29 14.15 9.66 -6.19
C GLY A 29 15.38 8.95 -5.63
N GLU A 30 15.37 8.61 -4.34
CA GLU A 30 16.45 7.85 -3.71
C GLU A 30 16.66 6.48 -4.39
N ALA A 31 15.58 5.78 -4.75
CA ALA A 31 15.69 4.48 -5.42
C ALA A 31 16.30 4.61 -6.83
N GLU A 32 15.85 5.59 -7.62
CA GLU A 32 16.36 5.85 -8.98
C GLU A 32 17.83 6.31 -8.96
N GLU A 33 18.22 7.15 -7.98
CA GLU A 33 19.62 7.54 -7.74
C GLU A 33 20.52 6.33 -7.44
N ASN A 34 19.95 5.26 -6.86
CA ASN A 34 20.62 3.99 -6.60
C ASN A 34 20.40 2.94 -7.71
N GLY A 35 19.91 3.36 -8.89
CA GLY A 35 19.83 2.53 -10.09
C GLY A 35 18.54 1.71 -10.23
N ALA A 36 17.51 1.95 -9.41
CA ALA A 36 16.20 1.36 -9.62
C ALA A 36 15.50 1.99 -10.84
N MET A 37 14.55 1.27 -11.43
CA MET A 37 13.70 1.77 -12.51
C MET A 37 12.23 1.62 -12.13
N LEU A 38 11.44 2.67 -12.37
CA LEU A 38 9.99 2.62 -12.27
C LEU A 38 9.34 2.46 -13.65
N SER A 39 8.53 1.42 -13.82
CA SER A 39 7.70 1.22 -15.00
C SER A 39 6.23 1.42 -14.64
N LEU A 40 5.69 2.58 -14.99
CA LEU A 40 4.27 2.91 -14.82
C LEU A 40 3.43 2.31 -15.95
N ASN A 41 2.12 2.17 -15.75
CA ASN A 41 1.17 1.56 -16.68
C ASN A 41 1.49 0.09 -17.04
N THR A 42 2.46 -0.53 -16.39
CA THR A 42 2.82 -1.94 -16.59
C THR A 42 2.14 -2.81 -15.55
N ARG A 43 1.13 -3.59 -15.97
CA ARG A 43 0.40 -4.51 -15.10
C ARG A 43 1.01 -5.90 -15.19
N ILE A 44 1.32 -6.53 -14.06
CA ILE A 44 1.59 -7.98 -14.02
C ILE A 44 0.25 -8.71 -14.13
N VAL A 45 0.11 -9.59 -15.11
CA VAL A 45 -1.12 -10.34 -15.37
C VAL A 45 -1.02 -11.80 -14.92
N SER A 46 0.17 -12.39 -15.00
CA SER A 46 0.46 -13.75 -14.55
C SER A 46 1.97 -13.91 -14.29
N GLY A 47 2.40 -15.09 -13.85
CA GLY A 47 3.81 -15.42 -13.80
C GLY A 47 4.03 -16.89 -13.49
N ARG A 48 5.29 -17.32 -13.54
CA ARG A 48 5.72 -18.68 -13.22
C ARG A 48 6.94 -18.67 -12.31
N ILE A 49 6.90 -19.49 -11.26
CA ILE A 49 8.03 -19.74 -10.37
C ILE A 49 8.73 -21.01 -10.86
N GLY A 50 9.93 -20.86 -11.40
CA GLY A 50 10.72 -21.97 -11.91
C GLY A 50 11.25 -22.86 -10.79
N ALA A 51 11.54 -24.12 -11.12
CA ALA A 51 12.05 -25.12 -10.16
C ALA A 51 13.37 -24.72 -9.45
N GLY A 52 14.15 -23.80 -10.04
CA GLY A 52 15.37 -23.23 -9.46
C GLY A 52 15.16 -21.94 -8.65
N GLY A 53 13.91 -21.53 -8.41
CA GLY A 53 13.57 -20.32 -7.63
C GLY A 53 13.51 -19.01 -8.43
N GLY A 54 13.94 -19.00 -9.69
CA GLY A 54 13.77 -17.86 -10.59
C GLY A 54 12.30 -17.64 -10.98
N ILE A 55 11.93 -16.39 -11.25
CA ILE A 55 10.56 -15.98 -11.52
C ILE A 55 10.50 -15.35 -12.90
N VAL A 56 9.49 -15.70 -13.70
CA VAL A 56 9.18 -14.98 -14.94
C VAL A 56 7.76 -14.45 -14.87
N LEU A 57 7.62 -13.14 -15.08
CA LEU A 57 6.38 -12.41 -15.02
C LEU A 57 5.90 -12.11 -16.42
N GLU A 58 4.60 -12.30 -16.65
CA GLU A 58 3.93 -11.76 -17.83
C GLU A 58 3.36 -10.40 -17.46
N THR A 59 3.73 -9.37 -18.23
CA THR A 59 3.25 -8.01 -18.07
C THR A 59 2.40 -7.59 -19.24
N MET A 60 1.59 -6.56 -19.03
CA MET A 60 0.76 -5.93 -20.03
C MET A 60 0.79 -4.42 -19.84
N ASP A 61 1.11 -3.69 -20.91
CA ASP A 61 0.94 -2.24 -20.94
C ASP A 61 -0.56 -1.91 -20.88
N SER A 62 -0.93 -1.03 -19.95
CA SER A 62 -2.32 -0.73 -19.64
C SER A 62 -2.98 0.19 -20.68
N ALA A 63 -2.20 0.87 -21.51
CA ALA A 63 -2.69 1.76 -22.55
C ALA A 63 -2.78 1.06 -23.92
N SER A 64 -1.74 0.30 -24.30
CA SER A 64 -1.66 -0.37 -25.61
C SER A 64 -2.17 -1.82 -25.58
N GLY A 65 -2.13 -2.48 -24.42
CA GLY A 65 -2.41 -3.91 -24.29
C GLY A 65 -1.26 -4.81 -24.76
N GLU A 66 -0.12 -4.24 -25.13
CA GLU A 66 1.09 -4.99 -25.51
C GLU A 66 1.60 -5.81 -24.31
N ARG A 67 2.12 -7.00 -24.59
CA ARG A 67 2.59 -7.94 -23.58
C ARG A 67 4.09 -8.19 -23.72
N PHE A 68 4.77 -8.32 -22.60
CA PHE A 68 6.17 -8.69 -22.54
C PHE A 68 6.45 -9.54 -21.29
N GLU A 69 7.60 -10.22 -21.28
CA GLU A 69 8.05 -11.00 -20.12
C GLU A 69 9.20 -10.29 -19.40
N ILE A 70 9.20 -10.37 -18.07
CA ILE A 70 10.31 -9.95 -17.22
C ILE A 70 10.76 -11.15 -16.40
N ALA A 71 12.03 -11.54 -16.52
CA ALA A 71 12.66 -12.51 -15.64
C ALA A 71 13.32 -11.80 -14.45
N ALA A 72 13.14 -12.33 -13.24
CA ALA A 72 13.73 -11.81 -12.01
C ALA A 72 14.15 -12.97 -11.08
N SER A 73 15.20 -12.74 -10.29
CA SER A 73 15.60 -13.68 -9.23
C SER A 73 14.69 -13.61 -8.01
N HIS A 74 14.09 -12.44 -7.75
CA HIS A 74 13.21 -12.18 -6.62
C HIS A 74 12.01 -11.34 -7.05
N LEU A 75 10.86 -11.60 -6.43
CA LEU A 75 9.65 -10.81 -6.56
C LEU A 75 9.19 -10.38 -5.18
N ILE A 76 9.00 -9.07 -4.99
CA ILE A 76 8.38 -8.51 -3.79
C ILE A 76 6.93 -8.13 -4.12
N ASN A 77 5.97 -8.88 -3.60
CA ASN A 77 4.55 -8.59 -3.81
C ASN A 77 4.06 -7.51 -2.84
N ALA A 78 4.09 -6.26 -3.29
CA ALA A 78 3.60 -5.07 -2.56
C ALA A 78 2.32 -4.48 -3.18
N ALA A 79 1.49 -5.29 -3.84
CA ALA A 79 0.36 -4.82 -4.66
C ALA A 79 -0.91 -4.38 -3.87
N GLY A 80 -0.79 -4.12 -2.57
CA GLY A 80 -1.91 -3.68 -1.71
C GLY A 80 -3.13 -4.61 -1.80
N LEU A 81 -4.29 -4.06 -2.18
CA LEU A 81 -5.53 -4.83 -2.39
C LEU A 81 -5.44 -5.88 -3.51
N GLY A 82 -4.47 -5.74 -4.43
CA GLY A 82 -4.19 -6.70 -5.50
C GLY A 82 -3.24 -7.83 -5.11
N ALA A 83 -2.65 -7.82 -3.90
CA ALA A 83 -1.58 -8.75 -3.53
C ALA A 83 -2.02 -10.22 -3.58
N VAL A 84 -3.21 -10.54 -3.07
CA VAL A 84 -3.74 -11.92 -3.09
C VAL A 84 -4.02 -12.39 -4.52
N ALA A 85 -4.59 -11.51 -5.36
CA ALA A 85 -4.89 -11.83 -6.75
C ALA A 85 -3.60 -12.07 -7.57
N LEU A 86 -2.57 -11.25 -7.34
CA LEU A 86 -1.26 -11.42 -7.97
C LEU A 86 -0.61 -12.73 -7.52
N ALA A 87 -0.54 -13.02 -6.22
CA ALA A 87 0.05 -14.26 -5.74
C ALA A 87 -0.69 -15.50 -6.29
N ALA A 88 -2.01 -15.43 -6.39
CA ALA A 88 -2.83 -16.51 -6.94
C ALA A 88 -2.68 -16.70 -8.46
N SER A 89 -2.16 -15.71 -9.20
CA SER A 89 -1.90 -15.79 -10.65
C SER A 89 -0.49 -16.29 -10.99
N LEU A 90 0.35 -16.53 -9.99
CA LEU A 90 1.67 -17.12 -10.17
C LEU A 90 1.58 -18.64 -10.16
N ASP A 91 1.93 -19.27 -11.28
CA ASP A 91 2.12 -20.71 -11.35
C ASP A 91 3.31 -21.14 -10.49
N GLY A 92 3.14 -22.21 -9.72
CA GLY A 92 4.11 -22.67 -8.71
C GLY A 92 4.02 -21.97 -7.35
N PHE A 93 3.14 -20.97 -7.16
CA PHE A 93 2.89 -20.41 -5.82
C PHE A 93 1.97 -21.32 -5.01
N ASP A 94 2.39 -21.67 -3.80
CA ASP A 94 1.64 -22.56 -2.94
C ASP A 94 0.40 -21.85 -2.37
N ARG A 95 -0.77 -22.37 -2.76
CA ARG A 95 -2.07 -21.79 -2.42
C ARG A 95 -2.37 -21.82 -0.93
N GLN A 96 -1.68 -22.66 -0.14
CA GLN A 96 -1.86 -22.70 1.32
C GLN A 96 -1.45 -21.39 2.00
N PHE A 97 -0.56 -20.61 1.37
CA PHE A 97 -0.11 -19.32 1.88
C PHE A 97 -0.96 -18.13 1.44
N LEU A 98 -2.02 -18.36 0.64
CA LEU A 98 -2.92 -17.27 0.23
C LEU A 98 -3.86 -16.89 1.38
N PRO A 99 -3.79 -15.65 1.90
CA PRO A 99 -4.73 -15.21 2.91
C PRO A 99 -6.10 -14.91 2.28
N THR A 100 -7.15 -14.94 3.11
CA THR A 100 -8.47 -14.44 2.69
C THR A 100 -8.48 -12.91 2.70
N LEU A 101 -8.61 -12.29 1.52
CA LEU A 101 -8.74 -10.85 1.41
C LEU A 101 -10.12 -10.40 1.92
N ARG A 102 -10.13 -9.38 2.79
CA ARG A 102 -11.34 -8.69 3.24
C ARG A 102 -11.16 -7.20 2.99
N TYR A 103 -12.21 -6.57 2.47
CA TYR A 103 -12.22 -5.13 2.22
C TYR A 103 -12.85 -4.39 3.39
N ALA A 104 -12.21 -3.31 3.83
CA ALA A 104 -12.75 -2.37 4.81
C ALA A 104 -12.69 -0.97 4.20
N LYS A 105 -13.86 -0.40 3.91
CA LYS A 105 -13.97 0.94 3.33
C LYS A 105 -14.11 1.98 4.44
N GLY A 106 -13.23 2.98 4.43
CA GLY A 106 -13.39 4.21 5.22
C GLY A 106 -14.03 5.32 4.38
N ASN A 107 -14.76 6.22 5.04
CA ASN A 107 -15.24 7.45 4.43
C ASN A 107 -14.78 8.64 5.30
N TYR A 108 -14.34 9.71 4.66
CA TYR A 108 -13.85 10.91 5.32
C TYR A 108 -14.66 12.12 4.88
N PHE A 109 -14.87 13.05 5.79
CA PHE A 109 -15.57 14.31 5.54
C PHE A 109 -14.66 15.46 5.92
N SER A 110 -14.70 16.55 5.14
CA SER A 110 -14.03 17.80 5.47
C SER A 110 -15.02 18.77 6.10
N VAL A 111 -14.52 19.60 7.00
CA VAL A 111 -15.27 20.71 7.59
C VAL A 111 -14.68 22.00 7.07
N ALA A 112 -15.53 22.88 6.53
CA ALA A 112 -15.09 24.19 6.05
C ALA A 112 -14.77 25.13 7.23
N GLY A 113 -13.79 26.02 7.02
CA GLY A 113 -13.38 27.00 8.01
C GLY A 113 -12.22 26.52 8.89
N ARG A 114 -12.03 27.20 10.03
CA ARG A 114 -10.90 26.95 10.91
C ARG A 114 -11.11 25.66 11.72
N ALA A 115 -10.14 24.76 11.71
CA ALA A 115 -10.15 23.58 12.56
C ALA A 115 -10.24 23.98 14.06
N PRO A 116 -11.12 23.36 14.86
CA PRO A 116 -11.30 23.68 16.27
C PRO A 116 -10.17 23.15 17.17
N PHE A 117 -9.30 22.27 16.65
CA PHE A 117 -8.23 21.61 17.39
C PHE A 117 -6.86 21.86 16.73
N SER A 118 -5.82 21.86 17.55
CA SER A 118 -4.41 21.99 17.11
C SER A 118 -3.66 20.67 17.05
N ARG A 119 -4.30 19.57 17.47
CA ARG A 119 -3.75 18.20 17.49
C ARG A 119 -4.80 17.23 16.98
N LEU A 120 -4.36 16.04 16.58
CA LEU A 120 -5.26 14.94 16.25
C LEU A 120 -6.02 14.50 17.50
N VAL A 121 -7.31 14.22 17.33
CA VAL A 121 -8.21 13.77 18.41
C VAL A 121 -8.76 12.41 17.99
N TYR A 122 -8.47 11.39 18.80
CA TYR A 122 -8.99 10.03 18.64
C TYR A 122 -9.81 9.66 19.87
N PRO A 123 -10.98 9.01 19.72
CA PRO A 123 -11.66 8.40 20.84
C PRO A 123 -10.85 7.22 21.40
N VAL A 124 -11.28 6.67 22.54
CA VAL A 124 -10.70 5.41 23.04
C VAL A 124 -11.15 4.28 22.11
N PRO A 125 -10.25 3.35 21.73
CA PRO A 125 -10.64 2.23 20.88
C PRO A 125 -11.78 1.42 21.49
N GLU A 126 -12.82 1.15 20.70
CA GLU A 126 -13.84 0.16 21.01
C GLU A 126 -13.48 -1.19 20.39
N PRO A 127 -14.07 -2.32 20.84
CA PRO A 127 -13.85 -3.62 20.20
C PRO A 127 -14.17 -3.57 18.70
N GLY A 128 -13.12 -3.67 17.86
CA GLY A 128 -13.23 -3.58 16.39
C GLY A 128 -13.01 -2.19 15.80
N GLY A 129 -12.84 -1.16 16.63
CA GLY A 129 -12.38 0.17 16.20
C GLY A 129 -10.88 0.19 16.01
N LEU A 130 -10.40 0.69 14.88
CA LEU A 130 -8.97 0.90 14.62
C LEU A 130 -8.46 2.25 15.17
N GLY A 131 -9.25 2.91 16.01
CA GLY A 131 -9.00 4.23 16.59
C GLY A 131 -10.29 4.96 16.88
#